data_AF-A0A3B3ZJB5-F1
#
_entry.id   AF-A0A3B3ZJB5-F1
#
_cell.length_a   1.000
_cell.length_b   1.000
_cell.length_c   1.000
_cell.angle_alpha   90.00
_cell.angle_beta   90.00
_cell.angle_gamma   90.00
#
_symmetry.space_group_name_H-M   'P 1'
#
loop_
_entity.id
_entity.type
_entity.pdbx_description
1 polymer ?
#
loop_
_entity_poly.entity_id
_entity_poly.type
_entity_poly.pdbx_seq_one_letter_code
_entity_poly.pdbx_strand_id
1 'polypeptide(L)'
;MPERCIPVERCGTHAPLWLVGSHPRRRDGIVTRKVCGNWKKKCCAFRSPPIKVKKCRGNYYVYKFSRPSACYLAYCAINTLRCGRCRRNQSCVSRDKINWRCKRNKRSSRKIHFFASFPGRLHGKVNRVKYTKVFVNVGRGYNRRTGVFKAPVKGLYQFFFSSQSHYTNLKTDLWLVVNGYWVAVSSTRISRISSVGSLTYYMTFLRRGSVVYVTQNSGRSWANSLSTTITFGG
;
A
#
# COMPACT_ATOMS: atom_id res chain seq x y z
N MET A 1 35.11 6.30 -1.38
CA MET A 1 34.82 7.57 -2.08
C MET A 1 33.31 7.82 -2.12
N PRO A 2 32.80 9.05 -1.96
CA PRO A 2 31.37 9.34 -2.07
C PRO A 2 30.82 9.25 -3.51
N GLU A 3 29.57 8.81 -3.65
CA GLU A 3 28.82 8.80 -4.93
C GLU A 3 27.96 10.07 -5.12
N ARG A 4 28.24 11.12 -4.36
CA ARG A 4 27.53 12.40 -4.37
C ARG A 4 28.51 13.55 -4.25
N CYS A 5 28.09 14.70 -4.75
CA CYS A 5 28.80 15.96 -4.59
C CYS A 5 29.05 16.28 -3.12
N ILE A 6 30.30 16.59 -2.80
CA ILE A 6 30.74 17.00 -1.47
C ILE A 6 30.92 18.52 -1.48
N PRO A 7 30.45 19.26 -0.46
CA PRO A 7 30.71 20.69 -0.32
C PRO A 7 32.20 21.02 -0.40
N VAL A 8 32.55 22.22 -0.88
CA VAL A 8 33.92 22.76 -0.84
C VAL A 8 34.47 22.76 0.59
N GLU A 9 35.80 22.80 0.73
CA GLU A 9 36.50 22.80 2.03
C GLU A 9 36.20 21.56 2.89
N ARG A 10 36.17 20.38 2.27
CA ARG A 10 35.97 19.10 2.96
C ARG A 10 36.98 18.06 2.47
N CYS A 11 37.14 17.00 3.26
CA CYS A 11 38.05 15.90 2.98
C CYS A 11 39.53 16.35 2.87
N GLY A 12 39.89 17.41 3.60
CA GLY A 12 41.26 17.95 3.65
C GLY A 12 41.68 18.71 2.39
N THR A 13 40.74 19.24 1.61
CA THR A 13 41.05 19.97 0.37
C THR A 13 39.98 21.03 0.06
N HIS A 14 40.33 22.02 -0.75
CA HIS A 14 39.41 23.09 -1.14
C HIS A 14 38.34 22.58 -2.12
N ALA A 15 38.73 21.75 -3.10
CA ALA A 15 37.82 21.18 -4.11
C ALA A 15 37.81 19.63 -4.05
N PRO A 16 36.93 19.04 -3.23
CA PRO A 16 36.90 17.58 -3.07
C PRO A 16 36.38 16.87 -4.31
N LEU A 17 37.09 15.81 -4.70
CA LEU A 17 36.73 14.92 -5.79
C LEU A 17 35.79 13.80 -5.31
N TRP A 18 34.73 13.55 -6.08
CA TRP A 18 33.69 12.54 -5.81
C TRP A 18 33.37 11.70 -7.07
N LEU A 19 32.83 10.50 -6.84
CA LEU A 19 32.59 9.51 -7.90
C LEU A 19 31.28 9.78 -8.63
N VAL A 20 31.32 9.94 -9.95
CA VAL A 20 30.13 10.10 -10.78
C VAL A 20 29.56 8.73 -11.12
N GLY A 21 28.50 8.37 -10.40
CA GLY A 21 27.80 7.09 -10.54
C GLY A 21 28.03 6.17 -9.34
N SER A 22 27.37 5.01 -9.40
CA SER A 22 27.44 4.02 -8.32
C SER A 22 28.77 3.26 -8.31
N HIS A 23 29.18 2.76 -7.14
CA HIS A 23 30.27 1.79 -7.09
C HIS A 23 29.87 0.48 -7.78
N PRO A 24 30.84 -0.26 -8.36
CA PRO A 24 30.58 -1.56 -8.99
C PRO A 24 30.07 -2.60 -7.99
N ARG A 25 29.31 -3.58 -8.49
CA ARG A 25 29.03 -4.84 -7.81
C ARG A 25 30.22 -5.78 -7.98
N ARG A 26 30.30 -6.84 -7.17
CA ARG A 26 31.38 -7.84 -7.29
C ARG A 26 31.45 -8.48 -8.68
N ARG A 27 30.30 -8.72 -9.32
CA ARG A 27 30.21 -9.31 -10.66
C ARG A 27 30.66 -8.36 -11.78
N ASP A 28 30.71 -7.06 -11.53
CA ASP A 28 31.05 -6.07 -12.55
C ASP A 28 32.58 -5.98 -12.77
N GLY A 29 33.39 -6.64 -11.93
CA GLY A 29 34.84 -6.65 -12.06
C GLY A 29 35.49 -5.28 -11.81
N ILE A 30 36.48 -4.94 -12.64
CA ILE A 30 37.15 -3.63 -12.64
C ILE A 30 36.39 -2.73 -13.61
N VAL A 31 35.81 -1.65 -13.11
CA VAL A 31 35.08 -0.67 -13.94
C VAL A 31 35.77 0.68 -13.92
N THR A 32 35.66 1.40 -15.03
CA THR A 32 36.10 2.80 -15.15
C THR A 32 34.99 3.73 -14.67
N ARG A 33 35.31 4.71 -13.83
CA ARG A 33 34.36 5.71 -13.30
C ARG A 33 34.87 7.12 -13.50
N LYS A 34 33.96 8.00 -13.89
CA LYS A 34 34.20 9.44 -13.98
C LYS A 34 34.27 10.04 -12.58
N VAL A 35 35.06 11.10 -12.43
CA VAL A 35 35.28 11.80 -11.16
C VAL A 35 35.13 13.30 -11.39
N CYS A 36 34.37 13.95 -10.51
CA CYS A 36 34.11 15.39 -10.56
C CYS A 36 34.58 16.07 -9.27
N GLY A 37 35.00 17.33 -9.37
CA GLY A 37 35.30 18.21 -8.24
C GLY A 37 34.28 19.33 -8.11
N ASN A 38 33.90 19.64 -6.87
CA ASN A 38 33.01 20.76 -6.57
C ASN A 38 33.79 22.07 -6.39
N TRP A 39 33.34 23.15 -7.04
CA TRP A 39 33.90 24.50 -6.88
C TRP A 39 32.87 25.56 -7.18
N LYS A 40 32.91 26.71 -6.48
CA LYS A 40 31.97 27.84 -6.68
C LYS A 40 30.49 27.40 -6.80
N LYS A 41 30.05 26.51 -5.90
CA LYS A 41 28.70 25.89 -5.88
C LYS A 41 28.34 25.03 -7.11
N LYS A 42 29.29 24.72 -8.00
CA LYS A 42 29.13 23.83 -9.15
C LYS A 42 29.79 22.48 -8.86
N CYS A 43 28.96 21.45 -8.66
CA CYS A 43 29.37 20.11 -8.24
C CYS A 43 30.33 19.36 -9.18
N CYS A 44 30.35 19.72 -10.46
CA CYS A 44 31.32 19.22 -11.43
C CYS A 44 31.95 20.41 -12.17
N ALA A 45 32.55 21.33 -11.41
CA ALA A 45 33.34 22.41 -11.95
C ALA A 45 34.67 21.90 -12.52
N PHE A 46 35.28 20.94 -11.83
CA PHE A 46 36.51 20.28 -12.27
C PHE A 46 36.21 18.86 -12.74
N ARG A 47 36.76 18.48 -13.89
CA ARG A 47 36.73 17.11 -14.41
C ARG A 47 38.09 16.48 -14.18
N SER A 48 38.13 15.44 -13.36
CA SER A 48 39.35 14.66 -13.13
C SER A 48 39.43 13.52 -14.15
N PRO A 49 40.64 13.07 -14.55
CA PRO A 49 40.78 11.86 -15.33
C PRO A 49 40.02 10.69 -14.67
N PRO A 50 39.37 9.82 -15.47
CA PRO A 50 38.62 8.71 -14.90
C PRO A 50 39.54 7.76 -14.12
N ILE A 51 38.96 7.10 -13.12
CA ILE A 51 39.66 6.15 -12.26
C ILE A 51 39.13 4.74 -12.48
N LYS A 52 39.91 3.72 -12.10
CA LYS A 52 39.41 2.33 -12.09
C LYS A 52 39.02 1.95 -10.66
N VAL A 53 37.91 1.23 -10.50
CA VAL A 53 37.42 0.76 -9.20
C VAL A 53 36.90 -0.67 -9.30
N LYS A 54 37.16 -1.48 -8.27
CA LYS A 54 36.59 -2.84 -8.13
C LYS A 54 36.04 -3.10 -6.72
N LYS A 55 34.99 -3.93 -6.63
CA LYS A 55 34.46 -4.43 -5.35
C LYS A 55 35.11 -5.76 -4.98
N CYS A 56 35.71 -5.85 -3.79
CA CYS A 56 36.38 -7.07 -3.32
C CYS A 56 35.52 -7.91 -2.37
N ARG A 57 35.96 -9.16 -2.12
CA ARG A 57 35.51 -9.96 -0.97
C ARG A 57 35.84 -9.18 0.32
N GLY A 58 35.07 -9.32 1.40
CA GLY A 58 35.30 -8.55 2.64
C GLY A 58 34.69 -7.14 2.67
N ASN A 59 33.77 -6.81 1.76
CA ASN A 59 33.00 -5.56 1.74
C ASN A 59 33.80 -4.24 1.58
N TYR A 60 34.99 -4.25 1.00
CA TYR A 60 35.74 -3.04 0.65
C TYR A 60 35.84 -2.82 -0.86
N TYR A 61 36.37 -1.66 -1.26
CA TYR A 61 36.64 -1.28 -2.64
C TYR A 61 38.12 -0.96 -2.83
N VAL A 62 38.66 -1.27 -4.00
CA VAL A 62 40.03 -0.90 -4.37
C VAL A 62 39.93 0.08 -5.53
N TYR A 63 40.68 1.18 -5.44
CA TYR A 63 40.71 2.25 -6.43
C TYR A 63 42.10 2.39 -7.02
N LYS A 64 42.20 2.54 -8.34
CA LYS A 64 43.40 3.01 -9.03
C LYS A 64 43.17 4.47 -9.39
N PHE A 65 43.70 5.37 -8.56
CA PHE A 65 43.57 6.81 -8.74
C PHE A 65 44.52 7.33 -9.82
N SER A 66 44.11 8.42 -10.45
CA SER A 66 44.93 9.20 -11.37
C SER A 66 45.41 10.48 -10.68
N ARG A 67 46.57 11.02 -11.05
CA ARG A 67 47.07 12.26 -10.44
C ARG A 67 46.05 13.40 -10.66
N PRO A 68 45.59 14.10 -9.61
CA PRO A 68 44.74 15.28 -9.78
C PRO A 68 45.46 16.35 -10.60
N SER A 69 44.71 17.12 -11.39
CA SER A 69 45.27 18.12 -12.31
C SER A 69 45.68 19.43 -11.63
N ALA A 70 45.35 19.64 -10.35
CA ALA A 70 45.63 20.85 -9.60
C ALA A 70 45.88 20.54 -8.12
N CYS A 71 46.60 21.44 -7.43
CA CYS A 71 47.01 21.27 -6.03
C CYS A 71 45.85 21.32 -5.03
N TYR A 72 44.75 21.99 -5.38
CA TYR A 72 43.55 22.14 -4.54
C TYR A 72 42.51 21.02 -4.75
N LEU A 73 42.87 19.94 -5.45
CA LEU A 73 42.01 18.77 -5.71
C LEU A 73 42.51 17.55 -4.94
N ALA A 74 41.62 16.90 -4.18
CA ALA A 74 41.92 15.61 -3.55
C ALA A 74 40.73 14.64 -3.60
N TYR A 75 41.03 13.34 -3.68
CA TYR A 75 40.02 12.28 -3.64
C TYR A 75 39.41 12.17 -2.25
N CYS A 76 38.11 12.42 -2.14
CA CYS A 76 37.45 12.34 -0.85
C CYS A 76 37.26 10.87 -0.43
N ALA A 77 37.85 10.48 0.70
CA ALA A 77 37.62 9.20 1.36
C ALA A 77 36.81 9.45 2.64
N ILE A 78 35.53 9.09 2.61
CA ILE A 78 34.66 9.13 3.79
C ILE A 78 34.39 7.69 4.22
N ASN A 79 34.46 7.46 5.53
CA ASN A 79 34.10 6.17 6.11
C ASN A 79 32.57 6.01 6.04
N THR A 80 32.07 5.51 4.90
CA THR A 80 30.64 5.22 4.76
C THR A 80 30.35 3.89 5.46
N LEU A 81 29.89 3.94 6.71
CA LEU A 81 29.34 2.79 7.41
C LEU A 81 28.06 2.34 6.70
N ARG A 82 28.21 1.51 5.68
CA ARG A 82 27.08 0.82 5.04
C ARG A 82 26.62 -0.28 5.98
N CYS A 83 25.30 -0.44 6.19
CA CYS A 83 24.83 -1.50 7.07
C CYS A 83 25.37 -2.86 6.59
N GLY A 84 26.06 -3.59 7.46
CA GLY A 84 26.58 -4.92 7.14
C GLY A 84 25.44 -5.93 6.96
N ARG A 85 24.63 -6.10 8.02
CA ARG A 85 23.43 -6.95 8.00
C ARG A 85 22.32 -6.28 8.80
N CYS A 86 21.18 -6.03 8.17
CA CYS A 86 19.96 -5.61 8.87
C CYS A 86 19.15 -6.83 9.31
N ARG A 87 18.23 -6.64 10.27
CA ARG A 87 17.28 -7.70 10.67
C ARG A 87 16.35 -8.07 9.50
N ARG A 88 15.77 -9.29 9.49
CA ARG A 88 14.86 -9.79 8.43
C ARG A 88 13.75 -8.79 8.01
N ASN A 89 13.22 -8.01 8.95
CA ASN A 89 12.14 -7.04 8.71
C ASN A 89 12.64 -5.59 8.51
N GLN A 90 13.92 -5.41 8.17
CA GLN A 90 14.54 -4.11 7.97
C GLN A 90 15.27 -4.05 6.63
N SER A 91 15.26 -2.89 6.01
CA SER A 91 16.06 -2.57 4.83
C SER A 91 17.13 -1.54 5.18
N CYS A 92 18.35 -1.73 4.69
CA CYS A 92 19.40 -0.72 4.81
C CYS A 92 19.10 0.43 3.84
N VAL A 93 18.84 1.61 4.38
CA VAL A 93 18.48 2.80 3.60
C VAL A 93 19.39 3.96 3.97
N SER A 94 19.67 4.82 2.99
CA SER A 94 20.36 6.09 3.20
C SER A 94 19.67 7.16 2.38
N ARG A 95 19.46 8.35 2.97
CA ARG A 95 18.93 9.51 2.23
C ARG A 95 20.02 10.19 1.41
N ASP A 96 21.25 10.06 1.88
CA ASP A 96 22.35 10.95 1.54
C ASP A 96 23.53 10.14 0.97
N LYS A 97 23.36 8.82 0.80
CA LYS A 97 24.36 7.83 0.35
C LYS A 97 25.64 7.76 1.19
N ILE A 98 25.68 8.44 2.34
CA ILE A 98 26.83 8.45 3.26
C ILE A 98 26.42 7.78 4.58
N ASN A 99 25.31 8.22 5.15
CA ASN A 99 24.77 7.74 6.40
C ASN A 99 23.72 6.66 6.14
N TRP A 100 24.10 5.40 6.33
CA TRP A 100 23.21 4.25 6.15
C TRP A 100 22.65 3.78 7.48
N ARG A 101 21.36 3.43 7.50
CA ARG A 101 20.71 2.87 8.69
C ARG A 101 19.72 1.79 8.32
N CYS A 102 19.50 0.83 9.22
CA CYS A 102 18.45 -0.16 9.06
C CYS A 102 17.09 0.47 9.38
N LYS A 103 16.19 0.51 8.41
CA LYS A 103 14.81 1.00 8.56
C LYS A 103 13.84 -0.17 8.52
N ARG A 104 12.90 -0.22 9.46
CA ARG A 104 11.84 -1.24 9.49
C ARG A 104 10.98 -1.14 8.23
N ASN A 105 10.77 -2.27 7.57
CA ASN A 105 9.90 -2.35 6.41
C ASN A 105 8.47 -2.04 6.85
N LYS A 106 7.79 -1.12 6.16
CA LYS A 106 6.34 -0.92 6.38
C LYS A 106 5.64 -2.22 6.00
N ARG A 107 4.83 -2.78 6.90
CA ARG A 107 3.93 -3.89 6.54
C ARG A 107 2.98 -3.35 5.47
N SER A 108 2.94 -4.00 4.30
CA SER A 108 1.92 -3.72 3.28
C SER A 108 0.55 -3.79 3.96
N SER A 109 -0.21 -2.70 3.92
CA SER A 109 -1.58 -2.73 4.43
C SER A 109 -2.38 -3.67 3.54
N ARG A 110 -2.94 -4.72 4.15
CA ARG A 110 -3.84 -5.63 3.43
C ARG A 110 -5.08 -4.83 3.08
N LYS A 111 -5.26 -4.50 1.79
CA LYS A 111 -6.51 -3.90 1.30
C LYS A 111 -7.61 -4.95 1.43
N ILE A 112 -8.73 -4.58 2.05
CA ILE A 112 -9.89 -5.45 2.24
C ILE A 112 -11.10 -4.60 1.90
N HIS A 113 -11.87 -5.02 0.89
CA HIS A 113 -13.17 -4.45 0.57
C HIS A 113 -13.90 -5.37 -0.41
N PHE A 114 -15.22 -5.37 -0.35
CA PHE A 114 -16.07 -6.12 -1.26
C PHE A 114 -17.33 -5.30 -1.61
N PHE A 115 -17.91 -5.62 -2.76
CA PHE A 115 -19.18 -5.06 -3.20
C PHE A 115 -19.92 -6.11 -4.01
N ALA A 116 -21.15 -6.42 -3.60
CA ALA A 116 -21.99 -7.43 -4.23
C ALA A 116 -23.46 -7.01 -4.28
N SER A 117 -24.20 -7.52 -5.26
CA SER A 117 -25.64 -7.29 -5.42
C SER A 117 -26.43 -8.59 -5.54
N PHE A 118 -27.73 -8.50 -5.24
CA PHE A 118 -28.71 -9.57 -5.45
C PHE A 118 -29.57 -9.23 -6.68
N PRO A 119 -29.40 -9.91 -7.83
CA PRO A 119 -30.07 -9.55 -9.07
C PRO A 119 -31.46 -10.20 -9.18
N GLY A 120 -32.37 -9.90 -8.25
CA GLY A 120 -33.69 -10.51 -8.24
C GLY A 120 -34.64 -9.89 -7.21
N ARG A 121 -35.69 -10.64 -6.87
CA ARG A 121 -36.72 -10.22 -5.90
C ARG A 121 -36.56 -11.01 -4.59
N LEU A 122 -36.66 -10.29 -3.48
CA LEU A 122 -36.71 -10.86 -2.14
C LEU A 122 -38.12 -10.71 -1.60
N HIS A 123 -38.72 -11.81 -1.15
CA HIS A 123 -40.10 -11.85 -0.65
C HIS A 123 -40.12 -12.42 0.76
N GLY A 124 -40.81 -11.72 1.67
CA GLY A 124 -41.01 -12.17 3.04
C GLY A 124 -39.71 -12.29 3.83
N LYS A 125 -39.64 -13.30 4.70
CA LYS A 125 -38.50 -13.58 5.57
C LYS A 125 -37.42 -14.35 4.83
N VAL A 126 -36.22 -13.76 4.73
CA VAL A 126 -35.00 -14.34 4.19
C VAL A 126 -33.93 -14.32 5.27
N ASN A 127 -33.64 -15.49 5.84
CA ASN A 127 -32.68 -15.64 6.94
C ASN A 127 -31.25 -15.19 6.58
N ARG A 128 -30.89 -15.21 5.30
CA ARG A 128 -29.59 -14.71 4.81
C ARG A 128 -29.64 -14.41 3.33
N VAL A 129 -29.43 -13.16 2.95
CA VAL A 129 -29.40 -12.73 1.55
C VAL A 129 -28.06 -13.16 0.92
N LYS A 130 -28.14 -13.93 -0.17
CA LYS A 130 -26.97 -14.42 -0.91
C LYS A 130 -26.71 -13.50 -2.11
N TYR A 131 -25.87 -12.48 -1.96
CA TYR A 131 -25.52 -11.57 -3.04
C TYR A 131 -24.57 -12.26 -4.03
N THR A 132 -25.14 -12.85 -5.08
CA THR A 132 -24.43 -13.71 -6.03
C THR A 132 -23.62 -12.93 -7.06
N LYS A 133 -24.02 -11.69 -7.39
CA LYS A 133 -23.33 -10.81 -8.35
C LYS A 133 -22.26 -10.01 -7.62
N VAL A 134 -21.01 -10.49 -7.64
CA VAL A 134 -19.88 -9.86 -6.93
C VAL A 134 -19.06 -9.01 -7.90
N PHE A 135 -18.97 -7.71 -7.63
CA PHE A 135 -18.19 -6.76 -8.43
C PHE A 135 -16.73 -6.66 -7.95
N VAL A 136 -16.54 -6.64 -6.63
CA VAL A 136 -15.22 -6.54 -6.00
C VAL A 136 -15.14 -7.46 -4.78
N ASN A 137 -13.99 -8.08 -4.55
CA ASN A 137 -13.72 -8.90 -3.35
C ASN A 137 -12.22 -8.94 -3.02
N VAL A 138 -11.64 -7.76 -2.79
CA VAL A 138 -10.22 -7.63 -2.42
C VAL A 138 -10.04 -8.11 -0.98
N GLY A 139 -9.03 -8.95 -0.76
CA GLY A 139 -8.81 -9.61 0.53
C GLY A 139 -9.64 -10.88 0.74
N ARG A 140 -10.50 -11.26 -0.24
CA ARG A 140 -11.28 -12.51 -0.28
C ARG A 140 -12.10 -12.75 1.00
N GLY A 141 -12.63 -11.68 1.59
CA GLY A 141 -13.44 -11.75 2.81
C GLY A 141 -14.89 -12.17 2.56
N TYR A 142 -15.44 -11.89 1.37
CA TYR A 142 -16.83 -12.19 1.04
C TYR A 142 -16.99 -13.54 0.31
N ASN A 143 -18.00 -14.32 0.69
CA ASN A 143 -18.36 -15.58 0.05
C ASN A 143 -19.75 -15.50 -0.60
N ARG A 144 -19.78 -15.52 -1.94
CA ARG A 144 -21.02 -15.43 -2.73
C ARG A 144 -21.99 -16.60 -2.54
N ARG A 145 -21.50 -17.80 -2.18
CA ARG A 145 -22.34 -19.00 -2.00
C ARG A 145 -23.13 -18.92 -0.69
N THR A 146 -22.52 -18.31 0.33
CA THR A 146 -23.14 -18.19 1.66
C THR A 146 -23.80 -16.84 1.88
N GLY A 147 -23.36 -15.77 1.21
CA GLY A 147 -23.82 -14.40 1.49
C GLY A 147 -23.06 -13.73 2.63
N VAL A 148 -21.95 -14.31 3.07
CA VAL A 148 -21.26 -13.94 4.32
C VAL A 148 -19.92 -13.26 4.03
N PHE A 149 -19.66 -12.15 4.72
CA PHE A 149 -18.33 -11.60 4.91
C PHE A 149 -17.68 -12.16 6.18
N LYS A 150 -16.46 -12.68 6.07
CA LYS A 150 -15.64 -13.15 7.20
C LYS A 150 -14.40 -12.27 7.34
N ALA A 151 -14.30 -11.53 8.45
CA ALA A 151 -13.23 -10.56 8.69
C ALA A 151 -11.82 -11.19 8.59
N PRO A 152 -11.00 -10.83 7.58
CA PRO A 152 -9.68 -11.45 7.39
C PRO A 152 -8.65 -11.03 8.44
N VAL A 153 -8.79 -9.83 8.98
CA VAL A 153 -7.90 -9.24 10.00
C VAL A 153 -8.71 -8.51 11.07
N LYS A 154 -8.12 -8.26 12.24
CA LYS A 154 -8.73 -7.37 13.24
C LYS A 154 -8.67 -5.91 12.77
N GLY A 155 -9.73 -5.15 12.97
CA GLY A 155 -9.76 -3.73 12.59
C GLY A 155 -11.15 -3.11 12.65
N LEU A 156 -11.22 -1.83 12.31
CA LEU A 156 -12.47 -1.10 12.09
C LEU A 156 -12.96 -1.41 10.67
N TYR A 157 -14.22 -1.78 10.54
CA TYR A 157 -14.88 -2.04 9.25
C TYR A 157 -16.12 -1.15 9.12
N GLN A 158 -16.39 -0.70 7.90
CA GLN A 158 -17.60 0.02 7.54
C GLN A 158 -18.37 -0.84 6.55
N PHE A 159 -19.62 -1.17 6.88
CA PHE A 159 -20.53 -1.88 6.01
C PHE A 159 -21.62 -0.94 5.52
N PHE A 160 -22.11 -1.21 4.32
CA PHE A 160 -23.31 -0.60 3.79
C PHE A 160 -24.17 -1.65 3.08
N PHE A 161 -25.47 -1.49 3.20
CA PHE A 161 -26.42 -2.35 2.50
C PHE A 161 -27.61 -1.52 2.04
N SER A 162 -28.12 -1.87 0.87
CA SER A 162 -29.24 -1.19 0.26
C SER A 162 -30.32 -2.16 -0.16
N SER A 163 -31.54 -1.64 -0.23
CA SER A 163 -32.68 -2.32 -0.84
C SER A 163 -33.55 -1.31 -1.56
N GLN A 164 -34.21 -1.75 -2.61
CA GLN A 164 -35.32 -1.01 -3.20
C GLN A 164 -36.61 -1.76 -2.93
N SER A 165 -37.50 -1.09 -2.23
CA SER A 165 -38.82 -1.62 -1.87
C SER A 165 -39.86 -1.10 -2.86
N HIS A 166 -40.83 -1.95 -3.18
CA HIS A 166 -42.00 -1.64 -3.99
C HIS A 166 -43.21 -2.29 -3.32
N TYR A 167 -44.40 -1.76 -3.59
CA TYR A 167 -45.72 -2.16 -3.06
C TYR A 167 -46.21 -1.43 -1.80
N THR A 168 -47.50 -1.10 -1.82
CA THR A 168 -48.25 -0.41 -0.76
C THR A 168 -48.45 -1.27 0.47
N ASN A 169 -48.43 -0.61 1.63
CA ASN A 169 -48.76 -1.16 2.95
C ASN A 169 -47.92 -2.35 3.42
N LEU A 170 -46.74 -2.58 2.82
CA LEU A 170 -45.77 -3.55 3.29
C LEU A 170 -44.58 -2.85 3.96
N LYS A 171 -44.26 -3.30 5.18
CA LYS A 171 -43.02 -2.93 5.87
C LYS A 171 -41.90 -3.86 5.40
N THR A 172 -40.84 -3.29 4.83
CA THR A 172 -39.64 -4.03 4.44
C THR A 172 -38.49 -3.71 5.37
N ASP A 173 -38.05 -4.72 6.11
CA ASP A 173 -37.00 -4.63 7.12
C ASP A 173 -35.81 -5.50 6.74
N LEU A 174 -34.67 -4.85 6.48
CA LEU A 174 -33.39 -5.52 6.32
C LEU A 174 -32.54 -5.30 7.57
N TRP A 175 -31.86 -6.35 8.03
CA TRP A 175 -30.99 -6.28 9.19
C TRP A 175 -29.56 -6.68 8.83
N LEU A 176 -28.60 -5.90 9.32
CA LEU A 176 -27.21 -6.32 9.36
C LEU A 176 -26.99 -7.17 10.62
N VAL A 177 -26.39 -8.33 10.43
CA VAL A 177 -26.08 -9.28 11.50
C VAL A 177 -24.58 -9.43 11.64
N VAL A 178 -24.06 -9.25 12.85
CA VAL A 178 -22.65 -9.46 13.21
C VAL A 178 -22.58 -10.56 14.27
N ASN A 179 -21.91 -11.66 13.94
CA ASN A 179 -21.75 -12.82 14.83
C ASN A 179 -23.08 -13.34 15.43
N GLY A 180 -24.18 -13.24 14.68
CA GLY A 180 -25.51 -13.68 15.11
C GLY A 180 -26.37 -12.58 15.78
N TYR A 181 -25.80 -11.43 16.11
CA TYR A 181 -26.54 -10.30 16.70
C TYR A 181 -27.01 -9.33 15.61
N TRP A 182 -28.29 -8.93 15.66
CA TRP A 182 -28.82 -7.87 14.81
C TRP A 182 -28.32 -6.51 15.29
N VAL A 183 -27.53 -5.81 14.46
CA VAL A 183 -26.80 -4.60 14.89
C VAL A 183 -27.22 -3.31 14.17
N ALA A 184 -27.85 -3.42 13.00
CA ALA A 184 -28.37 -2.27 12.25
C ALA A 184 -29.58 -2.68 11.41
N VAL A 185 -30.54 -1.78 11.25
CA VAL A 185 -31.78 -2.01 10.49
C VAL A 185 -31.97 -0.95 9.41
N SER A 186 -32.43 -1.38 8.24
CA SER A 186 -33.05 -0.54 7.21
C SER A 186 -34.53 -0.88 7.16
N SER A 187 -35.37 0.02 7.66
CA SER A 187 -36.84 -0.14 7.70
C SER A 187 -37.49 0.82 6.73
N THR A 188 -38.29 0.29 5.81
CA THR A 188 -39.06 1.08 4.84
C THR A 188 -40.54 0.75 4.95
N ARG A 189 -41.38 1.79 4.93
CA ARG A 189 -42.85 1.65 4.88
C ARG A 189 -43.39 2.53 3.76
N ILE A 190 -44.08 1.92 2.81
CA ILE A 190 -44.60 2.59 1.63
C ILE A 190 -46.13 2.62 1.74
N SER A 191 -46.74 3.80 1.84
CA SER A 191 -48.19 3.96 1.99
C SER A 191 -48.96 4.10 0.66
N ARG A 192 -48.28 4.50 -0.42
CA ARG A 192 -48.83 4.67 -1.78
C ARG A 192 -48.00 3.90 -2.80
N ILE A 193 -48.52 3.60 -3.99
CA ILE A 193 -47.77 2.82 -4.99
C ILE A 193 -46.56 3.65 -5.45
N SER A 194 -45.40 3.36 -4.87
CA SER A 194 -44.14 4.01 -5.19
C SER A 194 -42.97 3.05 -5.01
N SER A 195 -41.81 3.46 -5.51
CA SER A 195 -40.55 2.74 -5.33
C SER A 195 -39.63 3.58 -4.44
N VAL A 196 -39.14 2.98 -3.36
CA VAL A 196 -38.27 3.66 -2.39
C VAL A 196 -36.96 2.89 -2.28
N GLY A 197 -35.85 3.58 -2.55
CA GLY A 197 -34.51 3.10 -2.25
C GLY A 197 -34.13 3.42 -0.80
N SER A 198 -33.42 2.51 -0.14
CA SER A 198 -32.86 2.76 1.19
C SER A 198 -31.45 2.24 1.27
N LEU A 199 -30.60 2.98 1.97
CA LEU A 199 -29.19 2.71 2.16
C LEU A 199 -28.86 2.95 3.62
N THR A 200 -28.28 1.95 4.26
CA THR A 200 -27.88 2.02 5.67
C THR A 200 -26.40 1.72 5.78
N TYR A 201 -25.71 2.51 6.61
CA TYR A 201 -24.30 2.34 6.95
C TYR A 201 -24.15 1.88 8.39
N TYR A 202 -23.15 1.05 8.65
CA TYR A 202 -22.80 0.62 10.00
C TYR A 202 -21.29 0.42 10.13
N MET A 203 -20.69 0.99 11.17
CA MET A 203 -19.26 0.87 11.45
C MET A 203 -19.05 0.13 12.77
N THR A 204 -18.12 -0.83 12.78
CA THR A 204 -17.79 -1.55 14.00
C THR A 204 -16.38 -2.15 13.98
N PHE A 205 -15.84 -2.43 15.16
CA PHE A 205 -14.58 -3.16 15.30
C PHE A 205 -14.84 -4.67 15.22
N LEU A 206 -14.16 -5.34 14.30
CA LEU A 206 -14.24 -6.79 14.13
C LEU A 206 -12.94 -7.48 14.54
N ARG A 207 -13.08 -8.67 15.13
CA ARG A 207 -11.97 -9.62 15.32
C ARG A 207 -11.81 -10.45 14.05
N ARG A 208 -10.61 -11.02 13.85
CA ARG A 208 -10.39 -11.96 12.75
C ARG A 208 -11.36 -13.13 12.89
N GLY A 209 -12.07 -13.44 11.82
CA GLY A 209 -13.04 -14.53 11.78
C GLY A 209 -14.47 -14.12 12.12
N SER A 210 -14.72 -12.88 12.58
CA SER A 210 -16.09 -12.37 12.74
C SER A 210 -16.87 -12.47 11.44
N VAL A 211 -18.16 -12.80 11.55
CA VAL A 211 -19.08 -13.09 10.45
C VAL A 211 -20.10 -11.97 10.34
N VAL A 212 -20.29 -11.44 9.13
CA VAL A 212 -21.24 -10.37 8.82
C VAL A 212 -22.10 -10.76 7.61
N TYR A 213 -23.41 -10.57 7.72
CA TYR A 213 -24.36 -10.82 6.63
C TYR A 213 -25.64 -10.00 6.81
N VAL A 214 -26.49 -9.98 5.78
CA VAL A 214 -27.77 -9.25 5.78
C VAL A 214 -28.92 -10.25 5.78
N THR A 215 -29.98 -9.97 6.53
CA THR A 215 -31.25 -10.70 6.54
C THR A 215 -32.37 -9.78 6.11
N GLN A 216 -33.45 -10.34 5.57
CA GLN A 216 -34.72 -9.63 5.37
C GLN A 216 -35.75 -10.28 6.30
N ASN A 217 -36.33 -9.53 7.21
CA ASN A 217 -37.28 -10.11 8.18
C ASN A 217 -38.71 -10.09 7.64
N SER A 218 -39.05 -9.08 6.84
CA SER A 218 -40.37 -8.90 6.24
C SER A 218 -40.29 -8.05 4.97
N GLY A 219 -41.39 -8.03 4.22
CA GLY A 219 -41.59 -7.13 3.10
C GLY A 219 -41.15 -7.67 1.74
N ARG A 220 -40.98 -6.74 0.78
CA ARG A 220 -40.63 -7.04 -0.60
C ARG A 220 -39.56 -6.06 -1.08
N SER A 221 -38.43 -6.61 -1.52
CA SER A 221 -37.38 -5.85 -2.20
C SER A 221 -37.17 -6.39 -3.59
N TRP A 222 -36.81 -5.52 -4.53
CA TRP A 222 -36.59 -5.92 -5.90
C TRP A 222 -35.34 -5.27 -6.49
N ALA A 223 -34.70 -6.02 -7.38
CA ALA A 223 -33.67 -5.60 -8.32
C ALA A 223 -33.87 -6.40 -9.62
N ASN A 224 -33.15 -6.01 -10.68
CA ASN A 224 -33.10 -6.74 -11.93
C ASN A 224 -31.63 -6.99 -12.32
N SER A 225 -31.38 -7.69 -13.42
CA SER A 225 -30.03 -8.05 -13.86
C SER A 225 -29.14 -6.83 -14.17
N LEU A 226 -29.74 -5.71 -14.54
CA LEU A 226 -29.09 -4.43 -14.87
C LEU A 226 -29.00 -3.47 -13.67
N SER A 227 -29.84 -3.67 -12.64
CA SER A 227 -29.98 -2.81 -11.47
C SER A 227 -29.14 -3.32 -10.29
N THR A 228 -28.53 -2.40 -9.56
CA THR A 228 -27.77 -2.66 -8.33
C THR A 228 -28.46 -2.01 -7.14
N THR A 229 -29.75 -2.30 -6.95
CA THR A 229 -30.56 -1.67 -5.89
C THR A 229 -30.62 -2.47 -4.60
N ILE A 230 -30.42 -3.79 -4.67
CA ILE A 230 -30.20 -4.65 -3.50
C ILE A 230 -28.70 -4.95 -3.42
N THR A 231 -27.98 -4.26 -2.53
CA THR A 231 -26.52 -4.35 -2.44
C THR A 231 -26.02 -4.57 -1.02
N PHE A 232 -24.80 -5.08 -0.92
CA PHE A 232 -24.04 -5.22 0.31
C PHE A 232 -22.56 -5.03 0.01
N GLY A 233 -21.91 -4.16 0.78
CA GLY A 233 -20.49 -3.89 0.65
C GLY A 233 -19.85 -3.40 1.95
N GLY A 234 -18.52 -3.31 1.93
CA GLY A 234 -17.68 -2.87 3.04
C GLY A 234 -16.24 -3.27 2.87
#